data_AF-A0A7J4UPE1-F1
#
_entry.id   AF-A0A7J4UPE1-F1
#
_cell.length_a   1.000
_cell.length_b   1.000
_cell.length_c   1.000
_cell.angle_alpha   90.00
_cell.angle_beta   90.00
_cell.angle_gamma   90.00
#
_symmetry.space_group_name_H-M   'P 1'
#
loop_
_entity.id
_entity.type
_entity.pdbx_description
1 polymer ?
#
loop_
_entity_poly.entity_id
_entity_poly.type
_entity_poly.pdbx_seq_one_letter_code
_entity_poly.pdbx_strand_id
1 'polypeptide(L)'
;MFEFVHNVDKNTIKINGEIFPFEKWSELIPEYEVGANVSLLYYAPNKKHYIIKNGIPISRPLQWDTGNFYISKHNDLKLYCQHSEAESRDNKQNAINPSDPYDVNRQKEYPSINELVVSLWEHIVEGKSLEDSDISRLEQIRSAVKSRFPKD
;
A
#
# COMPACT_ATOMS: atom_id res chain seq x y z
N MET A 1 -25.30 3.10 3.08
CA MET A 1 -25.55 4.55 3.26
C MET A 1 -24.31 5.26 2.76
N PHE A 2 -24.46 6.26 1.87
CA PHE A 2 -23.30 6.99 1.34
C PHE A 2 -22.83 8.04 2.35
N GLU A 3 -21.62 7.89 2.86
CA GLU A 3 -21.02 8.84 3.78
C GLU A 3 -19.49 8.84 3.68
N PHE A 4 -18.90 10.00 3.95
CA PHE A 4 -17.47 10.20 4.14
C PHE A 4 -17.25 10.87 5.49
N VAL A 5 -16.36 10.31 6.29
CA VAL A 5 -15.99 10.85 7.60
C VAL A 5 -14.48 10.83 7.73
N HIS A 6 -13.89 11.98 8.04
CA HIS A 6 -12.51 12.06 8.49
C HIS A 6 -12.52 12.35 9.99
N ASN A 7 -12.02 11.39 10.78
CA ASN A 7 -11.72 11.59 12.19
C ASN A 7 -10.22 11.87 12.32
N VAL A 8 -9.89 13.15 12.51
CA VAL A 8 -8.51 13.64 12.55
C VAL A 8 -7.82 13.16 13.82
N ASP A 9 -8.53 13.20 14.95
CA ASP A 9 -7.97 12.78 16.25
C ASP A 9 -7.58 11.30 16.26
N LYS A 10 -8.30 10.47 15.50
CA LYS A 10 -8.02 9.03 15.35
C LYS A 10 -7.15 8.69 14.15
N ASN A 11 -6.80 9.66 13.30
CA ASN A 11 -6.14 9.43 12.02
C ASN A 11 -6.83 8.34 11.17
N THR A 12 -8.15 8.44 11.04
CA THR A 12 -8.95 7.48 10.26
C THR A 12 -9.89 8.15 9.29
N ILE A 13 -10.05 7.54 8.12
CA ILE A 13 -11.11 7.83 7.17
C ILE A 13 -12.17 6.73 7.26
N LYS A 14 -13.44 7.09 7.23
CA LYS A 14 -14.55 6.15 7.12
C LYS A 14 -15.36 6.49 5.88
N ILE A 15 -15.56 5.49 5.01
CA ILE A 15 -16.38 5.64 3.80
C ILE A 15 -17.41 4.52 3.79
N ASN A 16 -18.69 4.88 3.68
CA ASN A 16 -19.82 3.94 3.60
C ASN A 16 -19.91 2.90 4.74
N GLY A 17 -19.33 3.17 5.91
CA GLY A 17 -19.29 2.22 7.02
C GLY A 17 -17.90 1.61 7.28
N GLU A 18 -17.08 1.49 6.25
CA GLU A 18 -15.74 0.88 6.32
C GLU A 18 -14.71 1.92 6.81
N ILE A 19 -13.78 1.48 7.66
CA ILE A 19 -12.77 2.34 8.29
C ILE A 19 -11.40 2.01 7.69
N PHE A 20 -10.66 3.06 7.33
CA PHE A 20 -9.34 3.00 6.71
C PHE A 20 -8.35 3.90 7.47
N PRO A 21 -7.05 3.55 7.50
CA PRO A 21 -6.01 4.43 8.02
C PRO A 21 -5.90 5.72 7.18
N PHE A 22 -5.71 6.86 7.83
CA PHE A 22 -5.53 8.14 7.13
C PHE A 22 -4.28 8.17 6.25
N GLU A 23 -3.20 7.51 6.65
CA GLU A 23 -1.96 7.41 5.87
C GLU A 23 -2.23 6.86 4.45
N LYS A 24 -3.00 5.76 4.36
CA LYS A 24 -3.38 5.16 3.07
C LYS A 24 -4.27 6.06 2.23
N TRP A 25 -5.09 6.87 2.88
CA TRP A 25 -5.87 7.89 2.19
C TRP A 25 -5.00 9.03 1.65
N SER A 26 -4.05 9.52 2.44
CA SER A 26 -3.13 10.59 2.01
C SER A 26 -2.19 10.15 0.88
N GLU A 27 -1.81 8.88 0.83
CA GLU A 27 -1.08 8.30 -0.30
C GLU A 27 -1.92 8.30 -1.58
N LEU A 28 -3.21 7.92 -1.47
CA LEU A 28 -4.12 7.85 -2.61
C LEU A 28 -4.58 9.24 -3.10
N ILE A 29 -4.75 10.19 -2.18
CA ILE A 29 -5.22 11.55 -2.47
C ILE A 29 -4.29 12.56 -1.76
N PRO A 30 -3.11 12.85 -2.34
CA PRO A 30 -2.11 13.73 -1.71
C PRO A 30 -2.58 15.17 -1.52
N GLU A 31 -3.53 15.62 -2.34
CA GLU A 31 -4.11 16.96 -2.27
C GLU A 31 -5.21 17.08 -1.18
N TYR A 32 -5.49 15.99 -0.47
CA TYR A 32 -6.50 16.00 0.59
C TYR A 32 -5.99 16.79 1.80
N GLU A 33 -6.66 17.89 2.11
CA GLU A 33 -6.42 18.67 3.32
C GLU A 33 -7.71 18.84 4.14
N VAL A 34 -7.58 18.63 5.45
CA VAL A 34 -8.59 19.04 6.41
C VAL A 34 -8.06 20.31 7.09
N GLY A 35 -8.75 21.43 6.90
CA GLY A 35 -8.26 22.73 7.36
C GLY A 35 -7.90 22.76 8.86
N ALA A 36 -7.03 23.69 9.25
CA ALA A 36 -6.48 23.75 10.60
C ALA A 36 -7.54 23.72 11.73
N ASN A 37 -7.20 23.02 12.81
CA ASN A 37 -7.99 22.83 14.03
C ASN A 37 -9.34 22.12 13.83
N VAL A 38 -9.46 21.31 12.78
CA VAL A 38 -10.61 20.41 12.59
C VAL A 38 -10.29 19.05 13.22
N SER A 39 -11.20 18.54 14.05
CA SER A 39 -11.11 17.20 14.67
C SER A 39 -11.96 16.16 13.94
N LEU A 40 -13.06 16.60 13.31
CA LEU A 40 -13.97 15.74 12.57
C LEU A 40 -14.50 16.48 11.34
N LEU A 41 -14.55 15.79 10.21
CA LEU A 41 -15.35 16.16 9.06
C LEU A 41 -16.34 15.04 8.78
N TYR A 42 -17.62 15.36 8.67
CA TYR A 42 -18.68 14.40 8.34
C TYR A 42 -19.47 14.91 7.15
N TYR A 43 -19.66 14.04 6.17
CA TYR A 43 -20.46 14.32 4.99
C TYR A 43 -21.32 13.11 4.62
N ALA A 44 -22.61 13.35 4.46
CA ALA A 44 -23.59 12.45 3.88
C ALA A 44 -24.42 13.24 2.85
N PRO A 45 -24.36 12.88 1.56
CA PRO A 45 -24.98 13.65 0.48
C PRO A 45 -26.46 13.93 0.76
N ASN A 46 -26.89 15.19 0.57
CA ASN A 46 -28.27 15.65 0.77
C ASN A 46 -28.86 15.42 2.17
N LYS A 47 -28.03 15.04 3.16
CA LYS A 47 -28.50 14.72 4.52
C LYS A 47 -27.80 15.55 5.57
N LYS A 48 -26.47 15.56 5.59
CA LYS A 48 -25.71 16.21 6.64
C LYS A 48 -24.30 16.52 6.18
N HIS A 49 -23.84 17.73 6.44
CA HIS A 49 -22.44 18.12 6.23
C HIS A 49 -22.03 19.03 7.38
N TYR A 50 -21.01 18.64 8.14
CA TYR A 50 -20.48 19.47 9.21
C TYR A 50 -19.01 19.13 9.49
N ILE A 51 -18.33 20.08 10.12
CA ILE A 51 -17.01 19.87 10.72
C ILE A 51 -17.07 20.18 12.21
N ILE A 52 -16.18 19.60 13.00
CA ILE A 52 -15.93 20.02 14.38
C ILE A 52 -14.62 20.78 14.38
N LYS A 53 -14.67 22.10 14.59
CA LYS A 53 -13.50 22.99 14.63
C LYS A 53 -13.36 23.60 16.00
N ASN A 54 -12.21 23.45 16.65
CA ASN A 54 -12.01 23.87 18.05
C ASN A 54 -13.08 23.31 19.01
N GLY A 55 -13.52 22.07 18.79
CA GLY A 55 -14.60 21.44 19.57
C GLY A 55 -16.02 21.94 19.26
N ILE A 56 -16.18 22.91 18.35
CA ILE A 56 -17.48 23.49 17.98
C ILE A 56 -17.97 22.87 16.67
N PRO A 57 -19.18 22.31 16.62
CA PRO A 57 -19.77 21.83 15.38
C PRO A 57 -20.18 23.00 14.48
N ILE A 58 -19.70 23.01 13.24
CA ILE A 58 -19.98 24.01 12.21
C ILE A 58 -20.65 23.30 11.03
N SER A 59 -21.92 23.62 10.79
CA SER A 59 -22.66 23.13 9.63
C SER A 59 -22.09 23.68 8.32
N ARG A 60 -22.11 22.85 7.28
CA ARG A 60 -21.63 23.15 5.92
C ARG A 60 -22.73 22.88 4.89
N PRO A 61 -22.61 23.37 3.65
CA PRO A 61 -23.59 23.13 2.60
C PRO A 61 -23.83 21.64 2.37
N LEU A 62 -25.09 21.23 2.20
CA LEU A 62 -25.44 19.83 1.93
C LEU A 62 -24.93 19.33 0.57
N GLN A 63 -24.77 20.24 -0.40
CA GLN A 63 -24.10 19.98 -1.66
C GLN A 63 -22.61 20.19 -1.49
N TRP A 64 -21.82 19.13 -1.69
CA TRP A 64 -20.38 19.21 -1.65
C TRP A 64 -19.77 18.21 -2.64
N ASP A 65 -19.43 18.69 -3.83
CA ASP A 65 -18.95 17.85 -4.93
C ASP A 65 -17.64 17.14 -4.59
N THR A 66 -16.74 17.81 -3.87
CA THR A 66 -15.50 17.17 -3.38
C THR A 66 -15.80 16.03 -2.41
N GLY A 67 -16.84 16.17 -1.58
CA GLY A 67 -17.30 15.09 -0.71
C GLY A 67 -17.85 13.90 -1.49
N ASN A 68 -18.59 14.15 -2.57
CA ASN A 68 -19.08 13.11 -3.47
C ASN A 68 -17.91 12.38 -4.16
N PHE A 69 -16.89 13.13 -4.58
CA PHE A 69 -15.64 12.57 -5.08
C PHE A 69 -14.96 11.68 -4.04
N TYR A 70 -14.85 12.10 -2.78
CA TYR A 70 -14.25 11.25 -1.75
C TYR A 70 -15.02 9.95 -1.51
N ILE A 71 -16.36 10.01 -1.54
CA ILE A 71 -17.18 8.80 -1.45
C ILE A 71 -16.94 7.86 -2.64
N SER A 72 -16.73 8.39 -3.85
CA SER A 72 -16.48 7.56 -5.03
C SER A 72 -15.13 6.83 -5.00
N LYS A 73 -14.19 7.31 -4.19
CA LYS A 73 -12.87 6.67 -3.96
C LYS A 73 -12.87 5.49 -3.02
N HIS A 74 -14.04 5.04 -2.54
CA HIS A 74 -14.15 3.90 -1.64
C HIS A 74 -13.49 2.63 -2.21
N ASN A 75 -13.81 2.24 -3.44
CA ASN A 75 -13.27 1.02 -4.04
C ASN A 75 -11.76 1.13 -4.32
N ASP A 76 -11.30 2.29 -4.77
CA ASP A 76 -9.87 2.55 -5.02
C ASP A 76 -9.06 2.38 -3.74
N LEU A 77 -9.52 3.00 -2.63
CA LEU A 77 -8.87 2.90 -1.33
C LEU A 77 -8.88 1.47 -0.79
N LYS A 78 -10.00 0.76 -0.95
CA LYS A 78 -10.13 -0.63 -0.53
C LYS A 78 -9.13 -1.53 -1.26
N LEU A 79 -9.05 -1.40 -2.58
CA LEU A 79 -8.12 -2.15 -3.41
C LEU A 79 -6.66 -1.82 -3.04
N TYR A 80 -6.36 -0.53 -2.84
CA TYR A 80 -5.03 -0.07 -2.44
C TYR A 80 -4.58 -0.69 -1.10
N CYS A 81 -5.45 -0.66 -0.08
CA CYS A 81 -5.16 -1.29 1.21
C CYS A 81 -4.92 -2.80 1.07
N GLN A 82 -5.72 -3.50 0.25
CA GLN A 82 -5.55 -4.94 0.03
C GLN A 82 -4.20 -5.27 -0.62
N HIS A 83 -3.76 -4.51 -1.62
CA HIS A 83 -2.45 -4.71 -2.25
C HIS A 83 -1.30 -4.39 -1.30
N SER A 84 -1.37 -3.26 -0.58
CA SER A 84 -0.32 -2.88 0.38
C SER A 84 -0.17 -3.91 1.50
N GLU A 85 -1.27 -4.50 1.96
CA GLU A 85 -1.23 -5.60 2.93
C GLU A 85 -0.65 -6.89 2.34
N ALA A 86 -0.97 -7.23 1.08
CA ALA A 86 -0.44 -8.39 0.41
C ALA A 86 1.09 -8.29 0.24
N GLU A 87 1.59 -7.16 -0.26
CA GLU A 87 3.03 -6.88 -0.39
C GLU A 87 3.75 -6.92 0.97
N SER A 88 3.12 -6.37 2.01
CA SER A 88 3.67 -6.42 3.37
C SER A 88 3.73 -7.84 3.94
N ARG A 89 2.74 -8.69 3.60
CA ARG A 89 2.72 -10.10 3.99
C ARG A 89 3.80 -10.87 3.24
N ASP A 90 3.94 -10.65 1.93
CA ASP A 90 4.98 -11.29 1.12
C ASP A 90 6.38 -10.90 1.62
N ASN A 91 6.60 -9.61 1.91
CA ASN A 91 7.86 -9.14 2.49
C ASN A 91 8.14 -9.75 3.89
N LYS A 92 7.13 -9.87 4.76
CA LYS A 92 7.28 -10.52 6.06
C LYS A 92 7.52 -12.02 5.93
N GLN A 93 6.83 -12.68 5.00
CA GLN A 93 6.99 -14.10 4.71
C GLN A 93 8.39 -14.39 4.18
N ASN A 94 8.96 -13.48 3.37
CA ASN A 94 10.30 -13.59 2.81
C ASN A 94 11.43 -13.14 3.76
N ALA A 95 11.09 -12.58 4.93
CA ALA A 95 12.10 -12.28 5.94
C ALA A 95 12.77 -13.58 6.43
N ILE A 96 14.10 -13.59 6.46
CA ILE A 96 14.90 -14.72 6.93
C ILE A 96 14.68 -14.86 8.44
N ASN A 97 14.18 -16.02 8.88
CA ASN A 97 14.07 -16.35 10.30
C ASN A 97 15.06 -17.49 10.60
N PRO A 98 16.04 -17.30 11.50
CA PRO A 98 17.02 -18.35 11.81
C PRO A 98 16.40 -19.62 12.39
N SER A 99 15.13 -19.60 12.79
CA SER A 99 14.38 -20.77 13.26
C SER A 99 13.66 -21.54 12.14
N ASP A 100 13.59 -21.00 10.92
CA ASP A 100 12.95 -21.70 9.80
C ASP A 100 13.79 -22.90 9.33
N PRO A 101 13.16 -23.94 8.77
CA PRO A 101 13.87 -25.05 8.17
C PRO A 101 14.90 -24.60 7.12
N TYR A 102 16.00 -25.33 7.02
CA TYR A 102 17.12 -25.03 6.12
C TYR A 102 16.67 -24.72 4.67
N ASP A 103 15.79 -25.54 4.11
CA ASP A 103 15.29 -25.37 2.74
C ASP A 103 14.42 -24.11 2.58
N VAL A 104 13.69 -23.72 3.62
CA VAL A 104 12.84 -22.52 3.61
C VAL A 104 13.71 -21.27 3.60
N ASN A 105 14.72 -21.21 4.47
CA ASN A 105 15.69 -20.11 4.49
C ASN A 105 16.47 -20.02 3.17
N ARG A 106 16.88 -21.17 2.62
CA ARG A 106 17.53 -21.24 1.31
C ARG A 106 16.64 -20.73 0.18
N GLN A 107 15.33 -20.98 0.24
CA GLN A 107 14.38 -20.51 -0.77
C GLN A 107 14.13 -19.00 -0.67
N LYS A 108 14.01 -18.46 0.54
CA LYS A 108 13.80 -17.02 0.79
C LYS A 108 14.95 -16.14 0.30
N GLU A 109 16.18 -16.64 0.39
CA GLU A 109 17.36 -15.91 -0.09
C GLU A 109 17.62 -16.07 -1.59
N TYR A 110 16.99 -17.05 -2.23
CA TYR A 110 17.12 -17.25 -3.67
C TYR A 110 16.41 -16.12 -4.41
N PRO A 111 16.97 -15.60 -5.53
CA PRO A 111 16.23 -14.67 -6.36
C PRO A 111 14.88 -15.25 -6.77
N SER A 112 13.86 -14.39 -6.81
CA SER A 112 12.52 -14.80 -7.19
C SER A 112 12.48 -15.28 -8.63
N ILE A 113 11.50 -16.12 -8.95
CA ILE A 113 11.29 -16.59 -10.33
C ILE A 113 11.04 -15.40 -11.27
N ASN A 114 10.31 -14.38 -10.82
CA ASN A 114 10.02 -13.20 -11.63
C ASN A 114 11.30 -12.42 -11.96
N GLU A 115 12.18 -12.18 -10.98
CA GLU A 115 13.47 -11.52 -11.23
C GLU A 115 14.31 -12.31 -12.24
N LEU A 116 14.38 -13.64 -12.09
CA LEU A 116 15.12 -14.49 -13.02
C LEU A 116 14.54 -14.43 -14.44
N VAL A 117 13.21 -14.45 -14.58
CA VAL A 117 12.54 -14.41 -15.89
C VAL A 117 12.68 -13.05 -16.56
N VAL A 118 12.51 -11.95 -15.81
CA VAL A 118 12.65 -10.58 -16.34
C VAL A 118 14.07 -10.34 -16.82
N SER A 119 15.07 -10.62 -15.98
CA SER A 119 16.49 -10.48 -16.37
C SER A 119 16.85 -11.33 -17.59
N LEU A 120 16.32 -12.56 -17.68
CA LEU A 120 16.55 -13.42 -18.83
C LEU A 120 15.91 -12.85 -20.11
N TRP A 121 14.69 -12.32 -20.01
CA TRP A 121 13.99 -11.70 -21.13
C TRP A 121 14.72 -10.45 -21.63
N GLU A 122 15.10 -9.55 -20.73
CA GLU A 122 15.83 -8.33 -21.06
C GLU A 122 17.16 -8.61 -21.76
N HIS A 123 17.87 -9.66 -21.35
CA HIS A 123 19.11 -10.05 -22.01
C HIS A 123 18.87 -10.74 -23.37
N ILE A 124 18.04 -11.80 -23.39
CA ILE A 124 17.89 -12.65 -24.57
C ILE A 124 17.03 -11.99 -25.65
N VAL A 125 15.94 -11.35 -25.24
CA VAL A 125 14.93 -10.81 -26.16
C VAL A 125 15.19 -9.35 -26.46
N GLU A 126 15.53 -8.54 -25.45
CA GLU A 126 15.79 -7.11 -25.65
C GLU A 126 17.26 -6.80 -25.97
N GLY A 127 18.15 -7.80 -25.87
CA GLY A 127 19.57 -7.67 -26.24
C GLY A 127 20.38 -6.79 -25.29
N LYS A 128 19.90 -6.55 -24.05
CA LYS A 128 20.64 -5.78 -23.05
C LYS A 128 21.93 -6.49 -22.65
N SER A 129 22.93 -5.73 -22.21
CA SER A 129 24.18 -6.28 -21.67
C SER A 129 23.92 -7.11 -20.40
N LEU A 130 24.90 -7.91 -19.96
CA LEU A 130 24.77 -8.70 -18.72
C LEU A 130 24.68 -7.82 -17.47
N GLU A 131 25.25 -6.61 -17.53
CA GLU A 131 25.11 -5.62 -16.47
C GLU A 131 23.72 -4.97 -16.48
N ASP A 132 23.22 -4.57 -17.66
CA ASP A 132 21.94 -3.87 -17.81
C ASP A 132 20.71 -4.76 -17.62
N SER A 133 20.88 -6.08 -17.79
CA SER A 133 19.84 -7.10 -17.57
C SER A 133 19.90 -7.72 -16.18
N ASP A 134 20.79 -7.22 -15.30
CA ASP A 134 20.93 -7.68 -13.91
C ASP A 134 21.38 -9.15 -13.75
N ILE A 135 21.67 -9.87 -14.84
CA ILE A 135 22.05 -11.30 -14.83
C ILE A 135 23.28 -11.55 -13.96
N SER A 136 24.32 -10.71 -14.10
CA SER A 136 25.56 -10.84 -13.33
C SER A 136 25.30 -10.74 -11.82
N ARG A 137 24.43 -9.81 -11.40
CA ARG A 137 24.06 -9.62 -10.00
C ARG A 137 23.28 -10.83 -9.48
N LEU A 138 22.28 -11.29 -10.24
CA LEU A 138 21.46 -12.43 -9.85
C LEU A 138 22.28 -13.73 -9.70
N GLU A 139 23.26 -13.96 -10.59
CA GLU A 139 24.12 -15.14 -10.49
C GLU A 139 25.07 -15.09 -9.27
N GLN A 140 25.54 -13.90 -8.90
CA GLN A 140 26.30 -13.72 -7.65
C GLN A 140 25.46 -14.06 -6.43
N ILE A 141 24.21 -13.58 -6.38
CA ILE A 141 23.28 -13.91 -5.29
C ILE A 141 23.05 -15.42 -5.23
N ARG A 142 22.72 -16.06 -6.36
CA ARG A 142 22.52 -17.52 -6.43
C ARG A 142 23.74 -18.29 -5.97
N SER A 143 24.93 -17.85 -6.36
CA SER A 143 26.19 -18.48 -5.97
C SER A 143 26.46 -18.35 -4.48
N ALA A 144 26.23 -17.17 -3.90
CA ALA A 144 26.35 -16.92 -2.47
C ALA A 144 25.36 -17.79 -1.67
N VAL A 145 24.10 -17.87 -2.11
CA VAL A 145 23.07 -18.71 -1.47
C VAL A 145 23.42 -20.19 -1.57
N LYS A 146 23.90 -20.67 -2.73
CA LYS A 146 24.37 -22.07 -2.88
C LYS A 146 25.56 -22.38 -1.98
N SER A 147 26.46 -21.42 -1.78
CA SER A 147 27.63 -21.59 -0.90
C SER A 147 27.25 -21.58 0.58
N ARG A 148 26.30 -20.74 0.99
CA ARG A 148 25.78 -20.69 2.36
C ARG A 148 24.85 -21.86 2.69
N PHE A 149 24.12 -22.33 1.68
CA PHE A 149 23.18 -23.44 1.78
C PHE A 149 23.51 -24.54 0.75
N PRO A 150 24.62 -25.28 0.94
CA PRO A 150 24.98 -26.42 0.09
C PRO A 150 23.90 -27.52 0.14
N LYS A 151 23.68 -28.20 -0.98
CA LYS A 151 22.89 -29.43 -1.01
C LYS A 151 23.87 -30.59 -1.05
N ASP A 152 23.80 -31.47 -0.06
CA ASP A 152 24.54 -32.74 -0.04
C ASP A 152 24.05 -33.68 -1.15
#